data_AF-A0A973D7G6-F1
#
_entry.id   AF-A0A973D7G6-F1
#
_cell.length_a   1.000
_cell.length_b   1.000
_cell.length_c   1.000
_cell.angle_alpha   90.00
_cell.angle_beta   90.00
_cell.angle_gamma   90.00
#
_symmetry.space_group_name_H-M   'P 1'
#
loop_
_entity.id
_entity.type
_entity.pdbx_description
1 polymer ?
#
loop_
_entity_poly.entity_id
_entity_poly.type
_entity_poly.pdbx_seq_one_letter_code
_entity_poly.pdbx_strand_id
1 'polypeptide(L)'
;MMNLKSLALVLITLLFLVPTGGLLAGTVILKNGHVVTGKIIANDEEKVILTWANGRATIYHRFVDEVVLESSEVEYLAKRFDAQVVRNPGTVNVDIELPELAELLEPVVPEVEEPVRDEITNPESVVAEAPVPSGSSGTEVVVLDLVEEPELPRYARVELEGLGLFIDVPTKWESVSATDAARVVSEDGSVVIAIDRYPGQSILPEQAAVILGDRLKKAGFITKSRGRTSLLSVLNPAFISESVSPSGSQFALHGLIPGIDGTMLVSVYTSAESDSYVDGVIASILTSLRSPIASR
;
A
#
# COMPACT_ATOMS: atom_id res chain seq x y z
N MET A 1 40.80 -7.42 52.65
CA MET A 1 41.50 -7.72 51.37
C MET A 1 40.85 -8.97 50.78
N MET A 2 40.42 -8.94 49.52
CA MET A 2 39.78 -10.10 48.90
C MET A 2 40.87 -11.07 48.42
N ASN A 3 40.75 -12.35 48.77
CA ASN A 3 41.81 -13.33 48.51
C ASN A 3 41.84 -13.71 47.01
N LEU A 4 43.03 -13.93 46.43
CA LEU A 4 43.18 -14.10 44.97
C LEU A 4 42.34 -15.27 44.44
N LYS A 5 42.17 -16.33 45.25
CA LYS A 5 41.30 -17.48 44.95
C LYS A 5 39.81 -17.11 44.87
N SER A 6 39.35 -16.19 45.72
CA SER A 6 37.97 -15.67 45.66
C SER A 6 37.76 -14.75 44.46
N LEU A 7 38.76 -13.93 44.10
CA LEU A 7 38.71 -13.10 42.89
C LEU A 7 38.60 -13.97 41.63
N ALA A 8 39.41 -15.03 41.53
CA ALA A 8 39.35 -15.99 40.43
C ALA A 8 38.01 -16.73 40.38
N LEU A 9 37.47 -17.17 41.52
CA LEU A 9 36.16 -17.84 41.57
C LEU A 9 35.02 -16.94 41.07
N VAL A 10 35.00 -15.67 41.50
CA VAL A 10 34.01 -14.67 41.06
C VAL A 10 34.16 -14.34 39.58
N LEU A 11 35.39 -14.27 39.06
CA LEU A 11 35.63 -14.04 37.63
C LEU A 11 35.14 -15.21 36.77
N ILE A 12 35.32 -16.45 37.25
CA ILE A 12 34.83 -17.66 36.58
C ILE A 12 33.30 -17.71 36.59
N THR A 13 32.62 -17.42 37.71
CA THR A 13 31.15 -17.38 37.71
C THR A 13 30.59 -16.22 36.88
N LEU A 14 31.30 -15.09 36.78
CA LEU A 14 30.91 -14.00 35.89
C LEU A 14 31.03 -14.39 34.40
N LEU A 15 32.03 -15.19 34.04
CA LEU A 15 32.19 -15.77 32.70
C LEU A 15 31.06 -16.73 32.31
N PHE A 16 30.48 -17.46 33.27
CA PHE A 16 29.27 -18.28 33.07
C PHE A 16 27.95 -17.50 33.23
N LEU A 17 28.01 -16.20 33.55
CA LEU A 17 26.86 -15.28 33.57
C LEU A 17 26.70 -14.49 32.27
N VAL A 18 27.55 -14.73 31.26
CA VAL A 18 27.28 -14.25 29.89
C VAL A 18 25.95 -14.86 29.44
N PRO A 19 24.95 -14.04 29.05
CA PRO A 19 23.66 -14.57 28.65
C PRO A 19 23.83 -15.41 27.39
N THR A 20 23.50 -16.70 27.47
CA THR A 20 23.22 -17.53 26.30
C THR A 20 21.87 -17.16 25.69
N GLY A 21 21.68 -15.87 25.40
CA GLY A 21 20.74 -15.43 24.40
C GLY A 21 21.24 -16.04 23.10
N GLY A 22 20.53 -17.07 22.63
CA GLY A 22 21.03 -17.90 21.53
C GLY A 22 21.37 -17.02 20.33
N LEU A 23 22.58 -17.17 19.80
CA LEU A 23 22.96 -16.64 18.49
C LEU A 23 22.30 -17.53 17.41
N LEU A 24 20.97 -17.51 17.44
CA LEU A 24 20.04 -18.16 16.53
C LEU A 24 20.05 -17.36 15.22
N ALA A 25 21.05 -17.64 14.38
CA ALA A 25 21.36 -16.85 13.20
C ALA A 25 22.01 -17.72 12.12
N GLY A 26 21.36 -17.76 10.96
CA GLY A 26 21.90 -18.37 9.76
C GLY A 26 23.25 -17.78 9.34
N THR A 27 24.01 -18.58 8.62
CA THR A 27 25.37 -18.26 8.20
C THR A 27 25.49 -18.37 6.69
N VAL A 28 25.93 -17.30 6.04
CA VAL A 28 26.21 -17.26 4.61
C VAL A 28 27.73 -17.23 4.43
N ILE A 29 28.27 -18.28 3.82
CA ILE A 29 29.68 -18.38 3.43
C ILE A 29 29.78 -17.85 2.00
N LEU A 30 30.73 -16.95 1.76
CA LEU A 30 30.96 -16.32 0.46
C LEU A 30 32.14 -16.94 -0.27
N LYS A 31 32.10 -16.96 -1.61
CA LYS A 31 33.14 -17.55 -2.48
C LYS A 31 34.53 -16.91 -2.35
N ASN A 32 34.63 -15.77 -1.68
CA ASN A 32 35.88 -15.11 -1.30
C ASN A 32 36.34 -15.47 0.14
N GLY A 33 35.83 -16.55 0.73
CA GLY A 33 36.18 -17.05 2.06
C GLY A 33 35.63 -16.21 3.23
N HIS A 34 34.80 -15.20 2.96
CA HIS A 34 34.20 -14.38 4.02
C HIS A 34 32.92 -15.03 4.54
N VAL A 35 32.72 -14.98 5.86
CA VAL A 35 31.54 -15.55 6.53
C VAL A 35 30.68 -14.42 7.09
N VAL A 36 29.39 -14.41 6.76
CA VAL A 36 28.42 -13.41 7.21
C VAL A 36 27.34 -14.11 8.03
N THR A 37 27.27 -13.80 9.32
CA THR A 37 26.29 -14.36 10.26
C THR A 37 25.17 -13.36 10.54
N GLY A 38 23.91 -13.79 10.42
CA GLY A 38 22.74 -12.92 10.60
C GLY A 38 21.46 -13.64 10.21
N LYS A 39 20.32 -13.30 10.84
CA LYS A 39 19.10 -14.08 10.67
C LYS A 39 18.62 -14.08 9.22
N ILE A 40 18.48 -15.25 8.63
CA ILE A 40 18.06 -15.41 7.24
C ILE A 40 16.53 -15.40 7.16
N ILE A 41 15.99 -14.48 6.35
CA ILE A 41 14.54 -14.22 6.21
C ILE A 41 14.01 -14.39 4.79
N ALA A 42 14.91 -14.60 3.82
CA ALA A 42 14.63 -15.16 2.51
C ALA A 42 15.88 -15.88 2.00
N ASN A 43 15.69 -17.00 1.30
CA ASN A 43 16.72 -17.74 0.59
C ASN A 43 16.07 -18.26 -0.69
N ASP A 44 16.14 -17.42 -1.72
CA ASP A 44 15.55 -17.66 -3.05
C ASP A 44 16.67 -18.09 -4.00
N GLU A 45 16.35 -18.68 -5.16
CA GLU A 45 17.36 -19.16 -6.14
C GLU A 45 18.35 -18.07 -6.61
N GLU A 46 17.96 -16.80 -6.54
CA GLU A 46 18.80 -15.65 -6.92
C GLU A 46 19.69 -15.14 -5.77
N LYS A 47 19.22 -15.21 -4.51
CA LYS A 47 19.76 -14.40 -3.39
C LYS A 47 19.34 -14.89 -2.00
N VAL A 48 20.20 -14.59 -1.03
CA VAL A 48 19.94 -14.71 0.41
C VAL A 48 19.70 -13.32 1.01
N ILE A 49 18.79 -13.21 1.97
CA ILE A 49 18.52 -11.97 2.71
C ILE A 49 18.73 -12.22 4.21
N LEU A 50 19.74 -11.56 4.77
CA LEU A 50 20.08 -11.60 6.20
C LEU A 50 19.58 -10.32 6.90
N THR A 51 19.22 -10.41 8.16
CA THR A 51 18.78 -9.27 8.98
C THR A 51 19.39 -9.29 10.38
N TRP A 52 19.61 -8.09 10.91
CA TRP A 52 20.03 -7.80 12.28
C TRP A 52 19.11 -6.72 12.87
N ALA A 53 19.26 -6.39 14.15
CA ALA A 53 18.49 -5.33 14.80
C ALA A 53 18.76 -3.91 14.25
N ASN A 54 19.87 -3.72 13.51
CA ASN A 54 20.31 -2.44 12.96
C ASN A 54 20.25 -2.35 11.43
N GLY A 55 19.75 -3.37 10.73
CA GLY A 55 19.69 -3.36 9.26
C GLY A 55 19.53 -4.72 8.60
N ARG A 56 19.52 -4.72 7.27
CA ARG A 56 19.30 -5.90 6.42
C ARG A 56 20.29 -5.90 5.25
N ALA A 57 20.87 -7.07 4.93
CA ALA A 57 21.72 -7.27 3.77
C ALA A 57 21.07 -8.24 2.78
N THR A 58 21.30 -8.02 1.49
CA THR A 58 20.91 -8.93 0.42
C THR A 58 22.17 -9.34 -0.34
N ILE A 59 22.41 -10.65 -0.42
CA ILE A 59 23.60 -11.23 -1.04
C ILE A 59 23.13 -12.16 -2.16
N TYR A 60 23.49 -11.84 -3.40
CA TYR A 60 23.18 -12.65 -4.57
C TYR A 60 24.00 -13.95 -4.57
N HIS A 61 23.39 -15.08 -4.94
CA HIS A 61 24.02 -16.42 -4.90
C HIS A 61 25.27 -16.55 -5.78
N ARG A 62 25.47 -15.66 -6.77
CA ARG A 62 26.74 -15.54 -7.49
C ARG A 62 27.95 -15.36 -6.55
N PHE A 63 27.77 -14.68 -5.42
CA PHE A 63 28.80 -14.43 -4.41
C PHE A 63 28.79 -15.42 -3.23
N VAL A 64 27.70 -16.16 -3.04
CA VAL A 64 27.53 -17.17 -1.97
C VAL A 64 28.15 -18.49 -2.40
N ASP A 65 28.76 -19.21 -1.45
CA ASP A 65 29.30 -20.55 -1.63
C ASP A 65 28.42 -21.59 -0.91
N GLU A 66 28.07 -21.31 0.35
CA GLU A 66 27.19 -22.16 1.18
C GLU A 66 26.24 -21.28 2.03
N VAL A 67 25.04 -21.81 2.31
CA VAL A 67 24.07 -21.22 3.26
C VAL A 67 23.72 -22.25 4.32
N VAL A 68 24.20 -22.03 5.54
CA VAL A 68 23.83 -22.83 6.71
C VAL A 68 22.64 -22.13 7.37
N LEU A 69 21.43 -22.63 7.08
CA LEU A 69 20.19 -22.22 7.76
C LEU A 69 20.09 -22.89 9.14
N GLU A 70 19.49 -22.18 10.09
CA GLU A 70 19.10 -22.78 11.37
C GLU A 70 17.67 -23.35 11.33
N SER A 71 17.37 -24.36 12.14
CA SER A 71 16.04 -24.97 12.27
C SER A 71 14.89 -23.95 12.40
N SER A 72 15.10 -22.87 13.17
CA SER A 72 14.11 -21.81 13.37
C SER A 72 13.84 -20.96 12.12
N GLU A 73 14.82 -20.91 11.20
CA GLU A 73 14.75 -20.23 9.91
C GLU A 73 14.18 -21.15 8.83
N VAL A 74 14.54 -22.45 8.86
CA VAL A 74 13.95 -23.48 7.99
C VAL A 74 12.43 -23.54 8.19
N GLU A 75 11.95 -23.55 9.43
CA GLU A 75 10.51 -23.47 9.73
C GLU A 75 9.85 -22.17 9.25
N TYR A 76 10.57 -21.04 9.32
CA TYR A 76 10.06 -19.73 8.88
C TYR A 76 9.95 -19.65 7.35
N LEU A 77 10.93 -20.19 6.63
CA LEU A 77 10.94 -20.26 5.18
C LEU A 77 9.92 -21.28 4.64
N ALA A 78 9.78 -22.46 5.26
CA ALA A 78 8.79 -23.46 4.84
C ALA A 78 7.35 -22.90 4.81
N LYS A 79 6.95 -22.22 5.90
CA LYS A 79 5.65 -21.54 6.02
C LYS A 79 5.40 -20.46 4.96
N ARG A 80 6.46 -19.96 4.30
CA ARG A 80 6.38 -19.00 3.19
C ARG A 80 6.20 -19.68 1.83
N PHE A 81 6.78 -20.85 1.63
CA PHE A 81 6.64 -21.61 0.37
C PHE A 81 5.26 -22.29 0.25
N ASP A 82 4.72 -22.86 1.34
CA ASP A 82 3.37 -23.45 1.33
C ASP A 82 2.28 -22.44 0.89
N ALA A 83 2.48 -21.16 1.19
CA ALA A 83 1.56 -20.07 0.84
C ALA A 83 1.53 -19.71 -0.66
N GLN A 84 2.39 -20.29 -1.51
CA GLN A 84 2.43 -19.98 -2.96
C GLN A 84 1.65 -20.98 -3.84
N VAL A 85 1.17 -22.11 -3.33
CA VAL A 85 0.70 -23.23 -4.17
C VAL A 85 -0.82 -23.24 -4.42
N VAL A 86 -1.38 -22.14 -4.94
CA VAL A 86 -2.75 -22.13 -5.51
C VAL A 86 -2.84 -21.42 -6.88
N ARG A 87 -2.49 -22.17 -7.93
CA ARG A 87 -3.01 -22.10 -9.31
C ARG A 87 -2.93 -20.78 -10.13
N ASN A 88 -1.88 -20.74 -10.95
CA ASN A 88 -1.98 -20.51 -12.40
C ASN A 88 -3.02 -21.47 -13.07
N PRO A 89 -3.60 -21.21 -14.28
CA PRO A 89 -2.82 -20.80 -15.49
C PRO A 89 -3.48 -19.84 -16.51
N GLY A 90 -2.64 -19.21 -17.35
CA GLY A 90 -3.07 -18.35 -18.48
C GLY A 90 -1.98 -18.02 -19.51
N THR A 91 -1.45 -19.03 -20.20
CA THR A 91 -0.57 -18.95 -21.40
C THR A 91 0.61 -17.95 -21.41
N VAL A 92 1.79 -18.48 -21.05
CA VAL A 92 3.01 -18.50 -21.89
C VAL A 92 3.29 -17.31 -22.81
N ASN A 93 4.41 -16.62 -22.58
CA ASN A 93 5.43 -16.54 -23.63
C ASN A 93 6.86 -16.50 -23.05
N VAL A 94 7.84 -16.80 -23.91
CA VAL A 94 9.27 -16.93 -23.60
C VAL A 94 9.95 -15.56 -23.52
N ASP A 95 11.12 -15.48 -22.89
CA ASP A 95 12.02 -14.33 -22.92
C ASP A 95 12.22 -13.77 -24.33
N ILE A 96 12.23 -12.44 -24.43
CA ILE A 96 12.74 -11.71 -25.60
C ILE A 96 13.89 -10.84 -25.12
N GLU A 97 15.11 -11.28 -25.40
CA GLU A 97 16.30 -10.43 -25.27
C GLU A 97 16.17 -9.25 -26.24
N LEU A 98 16.36 -8.03 -25.75
CA LEU A 98 16.36 -6.82 -26.58
C LEU A 98 17.73 -6.67 -27.28
N PRO A 99 17.79 -6.51 -28.61
CA PRO A 99 19.04 -6.34 -29.33
C PRO A 99 19.72 -4.98 -29.03
N GLU A 100 21.01 -4.88 -29.31
CA GLU A 100 21.80 -3.67 -29.05
C GLU A 100 21.28 -2.45 -29.82
N LEU A 101 21.23 -1.29 -29.16
CA LEU A 101 20.47 -0.11 -29.59
C LEU A 101 21.16 0.73 -30.68
N ALA A 102 21.83 0.08 -31.64
CA ALA A 102 22.71 0.73 -32.62
C ALA A 102 22.10 0.99 -34.01
N GLU A 103 20.96 0.36 -34.36
CA GLU A 103 20.39 0.38 -35.73
C GLU A 103 19.17 1.30 -35.94
N LEU A 104 18.77 2.10 -34.94
CA LEU A 104 17.54 2.94 -34.98
C LEU A 104 17.78 4.42 -35.36
N LEU A 105 18.80 4.67 -36.17
CA LEU A 105 19.16 5.96 -36.81
C LEU A 105 19.48 5.63 -38.28
N GLU A 106 18.87 6.16 -39.35
CA GLU A 106 17.89 7.24 -39.66
C GLU A 106 17.18 6.84 -41.00
N PRO A 107 16.46 7.66 -41.82
CA PRO A 107 15.76 8.95 -41.63
C PRO A 107 14.29 9.01 -42.19
N VAL A 108 13.56 10.06 -41.78
CA VAL A 108 12.61 10.94 -42.53
C VAL A 108 11.83 10.44 -43.78
N VAL A 109 10.48 10.60 -43.77
CA VAL A 109 9.63 11.32 -44.79
C VAL A 109 8.13 11.41 -44.35
N PRO A 110 7.38 12.53 -44.58
CA PRO A 110 5.94 12.69 -44.24
C PRO A 110 4.97 12.97 -45.44
N GLU A 111 3.65 12.71 -45.28
CA GLU A 111 2.49 13.09 -46.16
C GLU A 111 1.15 12.60 -45.49
N VAL A 112 -0.13 13.00 -45.72
CA VAL A 112 -0.90 13.99 -46.56
C VAL A 112 -2.19 14.47 -45.78
N GLU A 113 -3.12 15.25 -46.39
CA GLU A 113 -4.30 15.96 -45.79
C GLU A 113 -5.54 15.97 -46.77
N GLU A 114 -6.86 16.08 -46.44
CA GLU A 114 -7.64 15.89 -45.18
C GLU A 114 -9.12 15.37 -45.37
N PRO A 115 -10.18 16.07 -45.90
CA PRO A 115 -11.55 15.99 -45.30
C PRO A 115 -12.83 15.92 -46.20
N VAL A 116 -14.01 15.73 -45.55
CA VAL A 116 -15.43 15.88 -46.04
C VAL A 116 -16.40 16.05 -44.82
N ARG A 117 -17.61 16.70 -44.79
CA ARG A 117 -18.64 17.25 -45.72
C ARG A 117 -19.74 16.28 -46.23
N ASP A 118 -21.05 16.59 -46.31
CA ASP A 118 -21.83 17.83 -46.00
C ASP A 118 -23.36 17.60 -45.69
N GLU A 119 -23.99 18.64 -45.10
CA GLU A 119 -25.41 19.15 -45.08
C GLU A 119 -26.74 18.31 -45.15
N ILE A 120 -27.57 18.50 -44.10
CA ILE A 120 -28.98 19.05 -44.04
C ILE A 120 -30.08 18.63 -45.06
N THR A 121 -31.26 18.17 -44.57
CA THR A 121 -32.63 18.72 -44.91
C THR A 121 -33.80 18.13 -44.10
N ASN A 122 -34.93 18.87 -44.04
CA ASN A 122 -36.25 18.54 -43.44
C ASN A 122 -37.36 19.26 -44.27
N PRO A 123 -38.66 18.87 -44.30
CA PRO A 123 -39.68 19.68 -43.56
C PRO A 123 -41.07 19.05 -43.16
N GLU A 124 -41.54 19.42 -41.96
CA GLU A 124 -42.90 19.90 -41.54
C GLU A 124 -44.27 19.14 -41.65
N SER A 125 -45.20 19.63 -40.80
CA SER A 125 -46.69 19.67 -40.89
C SER A 125 -47.48 18.51 -40.22
N VAL A 126 -48.65 18.67 -39.53
CA VAL A 126 -49.54 19.82 -39.14
C VAL A 126 -50.11 19.63 -37.71
N VAL A 127 -50.57 20.72 -37.08
CA VAL A 127 -51.28 20.89 -35.77
C VAL A 127 -52.72 20.26 -35.84
N ALA A 128 -53.47 19.83 -34.81
CA ALA A 128 -53.90 20.57 -33.60
C ALA A 128 -54.62 19.75 -32.48
N GLU A 129 -54.57 20.30 -31.26
CA GLU A 129 -55.56 20.35 -30.13
C GLU A 129 -56.31 19.11 -29.57
N ALA A 130 -56.62 19.18 -28.28
CA ALA A 130 -57.45 18.24 -27.51
C ALA A 130 -58.84 18.83 -27.19
N PRO A 131 -59.81 18.02 -26.72
CA PRO A 131 -60.18 18.18 -25.31
C PRO A 131 -60.51 16.87 -24.55
N VAL A 132 -60.46 16.95 -23.22
CA VAL A 132 -60.87 15.87 -22.28
C VAL A 132 -62.39 15.91 -22.04
N PRO A 133 -63.03 14.78 -21.73
CA PRO A 133 -63.84 14.77 -20.50
C PRO A 133 -63.57 13.54 -19.60
N SER A 134 -63.73 13.75 -18.29
CA SER A 134 -63.39 12.83 -17.20
C SER A 134 -64.28 11.58 -17.11
N GLY A 135 -63.77 10.47 -16.55
CA GLY A 135 -64.66 9.44 -15.99
C GLY A 135 -64.15 8.02 -15.75
N SER A 136 -63.17 7.79 -14.85
CA SER A 136 -63.15 6.55 -14.04
C SER A 136 -62.28 6.69 -12.78
N SER A 137 -62.71 6.09 -11.68
CA SER A 137 -61.99 6.06 -10.40
C SER A 137 -61.13 4.80 -10.30
N GLY A 138 -59.96 4.80 -10.93
CA GLY A 138 -58.89 3.85 -10.61
C GLY A 138 -57.83 4.55 -9.78
N THR A 139 -57.74 4.23 -8.48
CA THR A 139 -56.59 4.66 -7.67
C THR A 139 -55.39 3.82 -8.08
N GLU A 140 -54.70 4.25 -9.13
CA GLU A 140 -53.45 3.61 -9.57
C GLU A 140 -52.40 3.86 -8.48
N VAL A 141 -52.32 2.90 -7.56
CA VAL A 141 -51.25 2.85 -6.56
C VAL A 141 -49.98 2.56 -7.33
N VAL A 142 -49.29 3.63 -7.72
CA VAL A 142 -47.88 3.57 -8.09
C VAL A 142 -47.15 3.05 -6.87
N VAL A 143 -46.96 1.72 -6.85
CA VAL A 143 -45.95 1.10 -6.02
C VAL A 143 -44.63 1.62 -6.55
N LEU A 144 -44.16 2.70 -5.94
CA LEU A 144 -42.75 3.00 -5.92
C LEU A 144 -42.11 1.74 -5.36
N ASP A 145 -41.37 1.00 -6.20
CA ASP A 145 -40.49 -0.04 -5.72
C ASP A 145 -39.68 0.55 -4.58
N LEU A 146 -39.64 -0.14 -3.43
CA LEU A 146 -38.73 0.25 -2.38
C LEU A 146 -37.32 -0.01 -2.92
N VAL A 147 -36.71 1.05 -3.45
CA VAL A 147 -35.27 1.16 -3.58
C VAL A 147 -34.73 0.83 -2.21
N GLU A 148 -34.06 -0.32 -2.08
CA GLU A 148 -33.50 -0.76 -0.81
C GLU A 148 -32.51 0.32 -0.35
N GLU A 149 -32.89 1.10 0.67
CA GLU A 149 -32.01 2.12 1.23
C GLU A 149 -30.74 1.40 1.69
N PRO A 150 -29.56 1.73 1.14
CA PRO A 150 -28.36 0.96 1.39
C PRO A 150 -28.05 1.01 2.89
N GLU A 151 -28.06 -0.16 3.56
CA GLU A 151 -27.90 -0.25 5.01
C GLU A 151 -26.69 0.58 5.46
N LEU A 152 -26.94 1.57 6.33
CA LEU A 152 -25.88 2.45 6.81
C LEU A 152 -24.72 1.61 7.38
N PRO A 153 -23.48 1.85 6.91
CA PRO A 153 -22.33 1.02 7.26
C PRO A 153 -22.14 1.05 8.77
N ARG A 154 -22.18 -0.14 9.39
CA ARG A 154 -21.97 -0.29 10.84
C ARG A 154 -20.47 -0.23 11.09
N TYR A 155 -20.04 0.62 12.02
CA TYR A 155 -18.63 0.77 12.37
C TYR A 155 -18.33 0.08 13.71
N ALA A 156 -17.15 -0.54 13.81
CA ALA A 156 -16.52 -0.97 15.04
C ALA A 156 -15.26 -0.13 15.29
N ARG A 157 -15.04 0.25 16.55
CA ARG A 157 -13.83 0.97 16.95
C ARG A 157 -12.68 -0.03 17.13
N VAL A 158 -11.63 0.11 16.34
CA VAL A 158 -10.45 -0.76 16.33
C VAL A 158 -9.26 -0.01 16.91
N GLU A 159 -8.42 -0.72 17.68
CA GLU A 159 -7.09 -0.23 18.08
C GLU A 159 -6.03 -0.64 17.06
N LEU A 160 -5.31 0.35 16.54
CA LEU A 160 -4.13 0.16 15.70
C LEU A 160 -2.91 0.07 16.62
N GLU A 161 -2.75 -1.08 17.31
CA GLU A 161 -1.82 -1.27 18.43
C GLU A 161 -0.41 -0.71 18.15
N GLY A 162 0.18 -1.07 17.00
CA GLY A 162 1.53 -0.63 16.62
C GLY A 162 1.70 0.86 16.26
N LEU A 163 0.59 1.61 16.19
CA LEU A 163 0.55 3.08 16.15
C LEU A 163 0.04 3.69 17.47
N GLY A 164 -0.58 2.87 18.33
CA GLY A 164 -1.33 3.29 19.52
C GLY A 164 -2.48 4.25 19.18
N LEU A 165 -3.16 4.06 18.05
CA LEU A 165 -4.28 4.92 17.59
C LEU A 165 -5.59 4.14 17.61
N PHE A 166 -6.72 4.84 17.64
CA PHE A 166 -8.04 4.24 17.45
C PHE A 166 -8.68 4.76 16.17
N ILE A 167 -9.36 3.89 15.44
CA ILE A 167 -10.03 4.23 14.19
C ILE A 167 -11.36 3.46 14.11
N ASP A 168 -12.39 4.09 13.59
CA ASP A 168 -13.72 3.47 13.46
C ASP A 168 -13.82 2.86 12.05
N VAL A 169 -13.91 1.53 11.96
CA VAL A 169 -13.81 0.71 10.73
C VAL A 169 -15.15 0.04 10.43
N PRO A 170 -15.64 -0.03 9.17
CA PRO A 170 -16.83 -0.80 8.84
C PRO A 170 -16.70 -2.27 9.25
N THR A 171 -17.72 -2.88 9.86
CA THR A 171 -17.63 -4.22 10.51
C THR A 171 -17.31 -5.38 9.57
N LYS A 172 -17.27 -5.14 8.25
CA LYS A 172 -16.88 -6.12 7.23
C LYS A 172 -15.49 -5.89 6.64
N TRP A 173 -14.84 -4.78 6.98
CA TRP A 173 -13.52 -4.42 6.47
C TRP A 173 -12.44 -4.99 7.39
N GLU A 174 -11.36 -5.50 6.81
CA GLU A 174 -10.23 -6.03 7.56
C GLU A 174 -9.30 -4.90 8.00
N SER A 175 -8.70 -5.05 9.19
CA SER A 175 -7.71 -4.13 9.74
C SER A 175 -6.51 -4.90 10.28
N VAL A 176 -5.33 -4.55 9.81
CA VAL A 176 -4.05 -5.16 10.21
C VAL A 176 -3.15 -4.05 10.75
N SER A 177 -2.51 -4.27 11.90
CA SER A 177 -1.51 -3.35 12.45
C SER A 177 -0.15 -4.04 12.63
N ALA A 178 0.90 -3.24 12.60
CA ALA A 178 2.30 -3.61 12.80
C ALA A 178 3.04 -2.43 13.45
N THR A 179 4.26 -2.63 13.93
CA THR A 179 5.07 -1.54 14.49
C THR A 179 5.21 -0.39 13.50
N ASP A 180 4.78 0.81 13.90
CA ASP A 180 4.77 2.04 13.09
C ASP A 180 3.96 1.95 11.77
N ALA A 181 3.08 0.96 11.59
CA ALA A 181 2.25 0.85 10.38
C ALA A 181 0.86 0.22 10.63
N ALA A 182 -0.13 0.62 9.84
CA ALA A 182 -1.44 -0.03 9.81
C ALA A 182 -2.04 -0.02 8.40
N ARG A 183 -2.93 -0.98 8.13
CA ARG A 183 -3.67 -1.11 6.88
C ARG A 183 -5.11 -1.51 7.17
N VAL A 184 -6.06 -0.80 6.56
CA VAL A 184 -7.48 -1.15 6.50
C VAL A 184 -7.83 -1.51 5.05
N VAL A 185 -8.64 -2.55 4.83
CA VAL A 185 -8.98 -3.10 3.51
C VAL A 185 -10.47 -3.42 3.45
N SER A 186 -11.13 -3.08 2.34
CA SER A 186 -12.55 -3.43 2.14
C SER A 186 -12.77 -4.92 1.83
N GLU A 187 -13.99 -5.42 2.09
CA GLU A 187 -14.43 -6.82 1.87
C GLU A 187 -14.13 -7.33 0.44
N ASP A 188 -14.18 -6.44 -0.55
CA ASP A 188 -13.94 -6.67 -1.98
C ASP A 188 -12.52 -6.27 -2.44
N GLY A 189 -11.68 -5.74 -1.54
CA GLY A 189 -10.36 -5.18 -1.85
C GLY A 189 -10.34 -3.91 -2.71
N SER A 190 -11.49 -3.30 -3.01
CA SER A 190 -11.57 -2.07 -3.83
C SER A 190 -10.98 -0.84 -3.16
N VAL A 191 -10.98 -0.80 -1.82
CA VAL A 191 -10.41 0.27 -0.99
C VAL A 191 -9.29 -0.28 -0.11
N VAL A 192 -8.16 0.42 -0.08
CA VAL A 192 -7.08 0.22 0.90
C VAL A 192 -6.70 1.54 1.51
N ILE A 193 -6.69 1.63 2.84
CA ILE A 193 -6.14 2.77 3.58
C ILE A 193 -4.90 2.28 4.32
N ALA A 194 -3.71 2.72 3.89
CA ALA A 194 -2.46 2.51 4.59
C ALA A 194 -2.11 3.73 5.44
N ILE A 195 -1.53 3.49 6.63
CA ILE A 195 -1.15 4.50 7.60
C ILE A 195 0.25 4.14 8.11
N ASP A 196 1.27 4.85 7.64
CA ASP A 196 2.68 4.63 8.00
C ASP A 196 3.18 5.76 8.90
N ARG A 197 3.91 5.44 9.97
CA ARG A 197 4.54 6.40 10.88
C ARG A 197 6.04 6.43 10.65
N TYR A 198 6.58 7.64 10.50
CA TYR A 198 8.01 7.90 10.38
C TYR A 198 8.46 8.68 11.62
N PRO A 199 8.97 8.01 12.67
CA PRO A 199 9.42 8.67 13.89
C PRO A 199 10.66 9.54 13.64
N GLY A 200 10.71 10.68 14.32
CA GLY A 200 11.80 11.66 14.25
C GLY A 200 11.41 13.00 13.63
N GLN A 201 11.98 14.08 14.17
CA GLN A 201 11.65 15.48 13.84
C GLN A 201 12.62 16.13 12.82
N SER A 202 13.46 15.34 12.13
CA SER A 202 14.64 15.86 11.42
C SER A 202 14.38 16.41 10.01
N ILE A 203 13.16 16.28 9.47
CA ILE A 203 12.82 16.73 8.11
C ILE A 203 11.60 17.64 8.18
N LEU A 204 11.69 18.83 7.60
CA LEU A 204 10.56 19.76 7.50
C LEU A 204 9.47 19.17 6.58
N PRO A 205 8.16 19.37 6.88
CA PRO A 205 7.09 18.75 6.09
C PRO A 205 7.14 19.08 4.59
N GLU A 206 7.56 20.29 4.22
CA GLU A 206 7.79 20.71 2.82
C GLU A 206 8.90 19.89 2.13
N GLN A 207 9.98 19.57 2.84
CA GLN A 207 11.08 18.75 2.31
C GLN A 207 10.64 17.29 2.19
N ALA A 208 9.93 16.78 3.19
CA ALA A 208 9.37 15.44 3.16
C ALA A 208 8.32 15.27 2.04
N ALA A 209 7.53 16.30 1.75
CA ALA A 209 6.61 16.36 0.62
C ALA A 209 7.32 16.23 -0.74
N VAL A 210 8.39 17.00 -0.96
CA VAL A 210 9.22 16.90 -2.18
C VAL A 210 9.82 15.50 -2.30
N ILE A 211 10.40 14.97 -1.22
CA ILE A 211 10.99 13.61 -1.18
C ILE A 211 9.91 12.54 -1.48
N LEU A 212 8.69 12.70 -0.98
CA LEU A 212 7.57 11.79 -1.25
C LEU A 212 7.13 11.84 -2.71
N GLY A 213 6.95 13.04 -3.30
CA GLY A 213 6.63 13.19 -4.72
C GLY A 213 7.69 12.55 -5.63
N ASP A 214 8.96 12.76 -5.31
CA ASP A 214 10.09 12.15 -6.02
C ASP A 214 10.11 10.61 -5.90
N ARG A 215 9.76 10.07 -4.73
CA ARG A 215 9.65 8.62 -4.50
C ARG A 215 8.46 8.01 -5.24
N LEU A 216 7.28 8.65 -5.20
CA LEU A 216 6.09 8.22 -5.94
C LEU A 216 6.38 8.17 -7.44
N LYS A 217 6.98 9.23 -8.00
CA LYS A 217 7.39 9.27 -9.41
C LYS A 217 8.41 8.18 -9.77
N LYS A 218 9.42 7.93 -8.93
CA LYS A 218 10.40 6.84 -9.11
C LYS A 218 9.80 5.44 -8.98
N ALA A 219 8.73 5.28 -8.20
CA ALA A 219 7.95 4.05 -8.10
C ALA A 219 6.94 3.85 -9.25
N GLY A 220 6.82 4.81 -10.18
CA GLY A 220 5.94 4.74 -11.35
C GLY A 220 4.54 5.33 -11.15
N PHE A 221 4.26 6.01 -10.03
CA PHE A 221 2.98 6.69 -9.84
C PHE A 221 2.89 7.94 -10.73
N ILE A 222 1.74 8.11 -11.38
CA ILE A 222 1.48 9.22 -12.31
C ILE A 222 0.55 10.23 -11.64
N THR A 223 1.02 11.45 -11.40
CA THR A 223 0.22 12.53 -10.81
C THR A 223 -1.03 12.82 -11.65
N LYS A 224 -2.21 12.76 -11.04
CA LYS A 224 -3.50 12.95 -11.72
C LYS A 224 -4.55 13.45 -10.73
N SER A 225 -4.87 14.74 -10.80
CA SER A 225 -5.89 15.35 -9.95
C SER A 225 -7.31 14.93 -10.37
N ARG A 226 -8.13 14.55 -9.39
CA ARG A 226 -9.59 14.37 -9.50
C ARG A 226 -10.36 15.23 -8.48
N GLY A 227 -9.67 15.88 -7.53
CA GLY A 227 -10.29 16.77 -6.54
C GLY A 227 -10.69 16.07 -5.23
N ARG A 228 -10.18 14.86 -4.98
CA ARG A 228 -10.44 14.07 -3.76
C ARG A 228 -9.50 14.44 -2.60
N THR A 229 -8.57 15.38 -2.77
CA THR A 229 -7.75 15.99 -1.71
C THR A 229 -8.56 16.43 -0.47
N SER A 230 -9.82 16.83 -0.67
CA SER A 230 -10.77 17.18 0.41
C SER A 230 -10.93 16.06 1.45
N LEU A 231 -10.88 14.78 1.07
CA LEU A 231 -11.00 13.64 1.99
C LEU A 231 -9.91 13.64 3.07
N LEU A 232 -8.67 13.97 2.71
CA LEU A 232 -7.55 14.03 3.66
C LEU A 232 -7.42 15.39 4.36
N SER A 233 -8.08 16.45 3.88
CA SER A 233 -8.03 17.78 4.51
C SER A 233 -8.45 17.77 5.98
N VAL A 234 -9.33 16.85 6.39
CA VAL A 234 -9.78 16.65 7.78
C VAL A 234 -8.64 16.35 8.76
N LEU A 235 -7.52 15.81 8.27
CA LEU A 235 -6.32 15.48 9.05
C LEU A 235 -5.30 16.63 9.13
N ASN A 236 -5.56 17.77 8.49
CA ASN A 236 -4.63 18.90 8.35
C ASN A 236 -3.23 18.50 7.82
N PRO A 237 -3.13 17.73 6.72
CA PRO A 237 -1.86 17.32 6.15
C PRO A 237 -1.08 18.54 5.61
N ALA A 238 0.23 18.52 5.78
CA ALA A 238 1.14 19.52 5.22
C ALA A 238 1.37 19.35 3.70
N PHE A 239 1.02 18.19 3.15
CA PHE A 239 1.08 17.90 1.72
C PHE A 239 0.03 16.86 1.34
N ILE A 240 -0.56 17.02 0.15
CA ILE A 240 -1.48 16.05 -0.45
C ILE A 240 -1.07 15.82 -1.91
N SER A 241 -1.08 14.57 -2.37
CA SER A 241 -0.83 14.19 -3.76
C SER A 241 -1.91 13.22 -4.26
N GLU A 242 -2.53 13.57 -5.39
CA GLU A 242 -3.42 12.67 -6.14
C GLU A 242 -2.67 12.07 -7.34
N SER A 243 -2.76 10.74 -7.49
CA SER A 243 -2.03 9.99 -8.51
C SER A 243 -2.78 8.72 -8.94
N VAL A 244 -2.27 8.06 -9.98
CA VAL A 244 -2.64 6.70 -10.37
C VAL A 244 -1.47 5.76 -10.05
N SER A 245 -1.77 4.54 -9.60
CA SER A 245 -0.80 3.48 -9.36
C SER A 245 0.00 3.13 -10.63
N PRO A 246 1.19 2.51 -10.48
CA PRO A 246 2.01 2.10 -11.63
C PRO A 246 1.33 1.08 -12.55
N SER A 247 0.35 0.33 -12.03
CA SER A 247 -0.50 -0.60 -12.77
C SER A 247 -1.63 0.07 -13.58
N GLY A 248 -1.82 1.39 -13.43
CA GLY A 248 -2.98 2.11 -13.99
C GLY A 248 -4.32 1.81 -13.31
N SER A 249 -4.37 0.82 -12.41
CA SER A 249 -5.60 0.19 -11.90
C SER A 249 -6.11 0.71 -10.56
N GLN A 250 -5.44 1.68 -9.92
CA GLN A 250 -5.89 2.29 -8.67
C GLN A 250 -5.63 3.79 -8.66
N PHE A 251 -6.59 4.58 -8.19
CA PHE A 251 -6.38 5.97 -7.81
C PHE A 251 -5.82 6.01 -6.39
N ALA A 252 -4.68 6.69 -6.22
CA ALA A 252 -3.92 6.78 -4.99
C ALA A 252 -3.83 8.24 -4.52
N LEU A 253 -4.39 8.48 -3.34
CA LEU A 253 -4.45 9.77 -2.65
C LEU A 253 -3.56 9.69 -1.40
N HIS A 254 -2.45 10.40 -1.40
CA HIS A 254 -1.45 10.41 -0.33
C HIS A 254 -1.50 11.73 0.43
N GLY A 255 -1.49 11.68 1.76
CA GLY A 255 -1.42 12.86 2.64
C GLY A 255 -0.35 12.70 3.71
N LEU A 256 0.50 13.71 3.83
CA LEU A 256 1.60 13.74 4.80
C LEU A 256 1.22 14.65 5.98
N ILE A 257 1.03 14.04 7.15
CA ILE A 257 0.47 14.67 8.35
C ILE A 257 1.60 14.86 9.37
N PRO A 258 1.93 16.11 9.77
CA PRO A 258 2.91 16.35 10.82
C PRO A 258 2.33 15.97 12.20
N GLY A 259 3.16 15.39 13.06
CA GLY A 259 2.85 15.11 14.47
C GLY A 259 4.05 15.39 15.37
N ILE A 260 3.87 15.32 16.69
CA ILE A 260 4.91 15.74 17.64
C ILE A 260 6.12 14.79 17.63
N ASP A 261 5.90 13.48 17.58
CA ASP A 261 6.99 12.48 17.59
C ASP A 261 7.62 12.23 16.20
N GLY A 262 7.07 12.82 15.14
CA GLY A 262 7.44 12.52 13.75
C GLY A 262 6.26 12.68 12.79
N THR A 263 6.41 12.17 11.57
CA THR A 263 5.44 12.40 10.48
C THR A 263 4.65 11.14 10.15
N MET A 264 3.37 11.26 9.85
CA MET A 264 2.50 10.16 9.42
C MET A 264 2.16 10.30 7.93
N LEU A 265 2.23 9.22 7.17
CA LEU A 265 1.75 9.14 5.79
C LEU A 265 0.47 8.32 5.77
N VAL A 266 -0.65 8.95 5.38
CA VAL A 266 -1.90 8.24 5.10
C VAL A 266 -2.04 8.13 3.58
N SER A 267 -2.20 6.91 3.07
CA SER A 267 -2.35 6.62 1.64
C SER A 267 -3.63 5.84 1.39
N VAL A 268 -4.57 6.45 0.66
CA VAL A 268 -5.85 5.85 0.27
C VAL A 268 -5.77 5.40 -1.19
N TYR A 269 -5.98 4.12 -1.44
CA TYR A 269 -6.02 3.51 -2.77
C TYR A 269 -7.46 3.06 -3.08
N THR A 270 -7.93 3.31 -4.30
CA THR A 270 -9.29 2.97 -4.76
C THR A 270 -9.27 2.41 -6.19
N SER A 271 -9.94 1.29 -6.45
CA SER A 271 -9.77 0.47 -7.68
C SER A 271 -10.40 1.01 -8.97
N ALA A 272 -11.29 2.00 -8.90
CA ALA A 272 -11.88 2.67 -10.06
C ALA A 272 -12.41 4.06 -9.65
N GLU A 273 -13.37 4.60 -10.40
CA GLU A 273 -14.21 5.69 -9.90
C GLU A 273 -15.01 5.20 -8.68
N SER A 274 -14.63 5.70 -7.50
CA SER A 274 -15.37 5.47 -6.27
C SER A 274 -16.64 6.30 -6.28
N ASP A 275 -17.76 5.67 -5.99
CA ASP A 275 -19.02 6.37 -5.76
C ASP A 275 -18.93 7.23 -4.48
N SER A 276 -19.77 8.27 -4.44
CA SER A 276 -20.08 9.12 -3.30
C SER A 276 -20.24 8.37 -1.97
N TYR A 277 -20.87 7.18 -1.99
CA TYR A 277 -20.97 6.30 -0.82
C TYR A 277 -19.60 5.87 -0.28
N VAL A 278 -18.70 5.41 -1.16
CA VAL A 278 -17.35 4.94 -0.80
C VAL A 278 -16.50 6.10 -0.28
N ASP A 279 -16.61 7.28 -0.91
CA ASP A 279 -15.94 8.50 -0.43
C ASP A 279 -16.48 8.95 0.95
N GLY A 280 -17.77 8.77 1.22
CA GLY A 280 -18.38 8.99 2.54
C GLY A 280 -17.89 8.03 3.61
N VAL A 281 -17.70 6.75 3.28
CA VAL A 281 -17.07 5.75 4.18
C VAL A 281 -15.62 6.12 4.48
N ILE A 282 -14.83 6.44 3.45
CA ILE A 282 -13.43 6.89 3.59
C ILE A 282 -13.36 8.15 4.47
N ALA A 283 -14.20 9.16 4.22
CA ALA A 283 -14.25 10.38 5.03
C ALA A 283 -14.61 10.11 6.50
N SER A 284 -15.51 9.14 6.76
CA SER A 284 -15.88 8.73 8.13
C SER A 284 -14.70 8.10 8.88
N ILE A 285 -14.02 7.15 8.23
CA ILE A 285 -12.81 6.49 8.76
C ILE A 285 -11.73 7.53 9.07
N LEU A 286 -11.41 8.42 8.13
CA LEU A 286 -10.41 9.47 8.29
C LEU A 286 -10.80 10.50 9.38
N THR A 287 -12.09 10.82 9.52
CA THR A 287 -12.56 11.72 10.58
C THR A 287 -12.36 11.13 11.97
N SER A 288 -12.55 9.81 12.14
CA SER A 288 -12.27 9.14 13.42
C SER A 288 -10.79 9.24 13.82
N LEU A 289 -9.88 9.11 12.84
CA LEU A 289 -8.42 9.20 13.03
C LEU A 289 -7.95 10.61 13.45
N ARG A 290 -8.67 11.67 13.05
CA ARG A 290 -8.37 13.06 13.45
C ARG A 290 -8.34 13.22 14.97
N SER A 291 -9.25 12.59 15.69
CA SER A 291 -9.42 12.78 17.14
C SER A 291 -8.19 12.33 17.94
N PRO A 292 -7.66 11.09 17.76
CA PRO A 292 -6.37 10.70 18.32
C PRO A 292 -5.18 11.57 17.89
N ILE A 293 -5.09 11.96 16.62
CA ILE A 293 -3.96 12.76 16.10
C ILE A 293 -3.94 14.16 16.72
N ALA A 294 -5.11 14.78 16.93
CA ALA A 294 -5.22 16.10 17.55
C ALA A 294 -5.15 16.08 19.10
N SER A 295 -5.02 14.89 19.72
CA SER A 295 -4.98 14.71 21.18
C SER A 295 -3.61 14.32 21.74
N ARG A 296 -2.55 14.36 20.91
CA ARG A 296 -1.16 14.03 21.28
C ARG A 296 -0.21 15.17 20.97
#